data_AF-T0Y395-F1
#
_entry.id   AF-T0Y395-F1
#
_cell.length_a   1.000
_cell.length_b   1.000
_cell.length_c   1.000
_cell.angle_alpha   90.00
_cell.angle_beta   90.00
_cell.angle_gamma   90.00
#
_symmetry.space_group_name_H-M   'P 1'
#
loop_
_entity.id
_entity.type
_entity.pdbx_description
1 polymer ?
#
loop_
_entity_poly.entity_id
_entity_poly.type
_entity_poly.pdbx_seq_one_letter_code
_entity_poly.pdbx_strand_id
1 'polypeptide(L)'
;MFGWERLSKGQHLAVTWLVAFGSNLSALWILVANGFMQDPVGATFDPVTMRMQLTSFQKLIFSPDVQSKFVHTSIAGYVTAAVFVTGVSAFYLLRERHVPLAKRSLRMAALFGVLATIGVITL
;
A
#
# COMPACT_ATOMS: atom_id res chain seq x y z
N MET A 1 -13.01 9.89 10.04
CA MET A 1 -13.69 11.18 9.81
C MET A 1 -14.55 11.59 10.99
N PHE A 2 -15.55 10.80 11.42
CA PHE A 2 -16.48 11.19 12.49
C PHE A 2 -16.00 10.94 13.94
N GLY A 3 -14.76 10.47 14.13
CA GLY A 3 -14.26 10.01 15.43
C GLY A 3 -13.60 11.09 16.30
N TRP A 4 -13.32 12.29 15.76
CA TRP A 4 -12.48 13.28 16.43
C TRP A 4 -13.05 13.80 17.77
N GLU A 5 -14.37 13.95 17.88
CA GLU A 5 -15.04 14.42 19.11
C GLU A 5 -15.59 13.28 19.97
N ARG A 6 -15.59 12.03 19.45
CA ARG A 6 -16.23 10.87 20.09
C ARG A 6 -15.24 9.85 20.64
N LEU A 7 -13.97 9.91 20.21
CA LEU A 7 -12.94 8.95 20.58
C LEU A 7 -11.79 9.64 21.30
N SER A 8 -11.18 8.94 22.25
CA SER A 8 -9.92 9.40 22.82
C SER A 8 -8.80 9.40 21.77
N LYS A 9 -7.75 10.21 22.00
CA LYS A 9 -6.61 10.33 21.08
C LYS A 9 -5.99 8.97 20.71
N GLY A 10 -5.88 8.05 21.68
CA GLY A 10 -5.36 6.70 21.46
C GLY A 10 -6.28 5.83 20.61
N GLN A 11 -7.59 5.89 20.85
CA GLN A 11 -8.57 5.16 20.04
C GLN A 11 -8.60 5.65 18.60
N HIS A 12 -8.53 6.97 18.39
CA HIS A 12 -8.48 7.53 17.04
C HIS A 12 -7.20 7.09 16.29
N LEU A 13 -6.06 7.03 16.98
CA LEU A 13 -4.82 6.50 16.41
C LEU A 13 -4.96 5.01 16.05
N ALA A 14 -5.55 4.20 16.92
CA ALA A 14 -5.80 2.78 16.64
C ALA A 14 -6.68 2.57 15.40
N VAL A 15 -7.77 3.33 15.27
CA VAL A 15 -8.63 3.29 14.08
C VAL A 15 -7.85 3.71 12.82
N THR A 16 -6.98 4.71 12.92
CA THR A 16 -6.14 5.15 11.79
C THR A 16 -5.20 4.02 11.33
N TRP A 17 -4.60 3.29 12.28
CA TRP A 17 -3.79 2.11 11.96
C TRP A 17 -4.61 0.97 11.34
N LEU A 18 -5.83 0.73 11.83
CA LEU A 18 -6.71 -0.28 11.24
C LEU A 18 -7.10 0.05 9.79
N VAL A 19 -7.32 1.33 9.48
CA VAL A 19 -7.57 1.77 8.10
C VAL A 19 -6.35 1.54 7.21
N ALA A 20 -5.15 1.86 7.70
CA ALA A 20 -3.91 1.60 6.97
C ALA A 20 -3.70 0.09 6.74
N PHE A 21 -3.95 -0.74 7.75
CA PHE A 21 -3.85 -2.19 7.65
C PHE A 21 -4.89 -2.77 6.68
N GLY A 22 -6.14 -2.33 6.75
CA GLY A 22 -7.19 -2.76 5.83
C GLY A 22 -6.89 -2.42 4.38
N SER A 23 -6.28 -1.25 4.13
CA SER A 23 -5.85 -0.85 2.78
C SER A 23 -4.77 -1.78 2.23
N ASN A 24 -3.79 -2.16 3.06
CA ASN A 24 -2.75 -3.13 2.69
C ASN A 24 -3.33 -4.53 2.46
N LEU A 25 -4.27 -4.98 3.30
CA LEU A 25 -4.91 -6.27 3.13
C LEU A 25 -5.73 -6.33 1.82
N SER A 26 -6.40 -5.23 1.45
CA SER A 26 -7.07 -5.14 0.15
C SER A 26 -6.09 -5.23 -1.02
N ALA A 27 -4.92 -4.56 -0.91
CA ALA A 27 -3.87 -4.64 -1.93
C ALA A 27 -3.30 -6.06 -2.06
N LEU A 28 -3.17 -6.79 -0.95
CA LEU A 28 -2.73 -8.19 -0.95
C LEU A 28 -3.65 -9.06 -1.79
N TRP A 29 -4.96 -9.01 -1.55
CA TRP A 29 -5.90 -9.89 -2.24
C TRP A 29 -6.01 -9.61 -3.75
N ILE A 30 -5.98 -8.34 -4.15
CA ILE A 30 -6.04 -8.02 -5.58
C ILE A 30 -4.75 -8.43 -6.31
N LEU A 31 -3.59 -8.33 -5.63
CA LEU A 31 -2.30 -8.74 -6.18
C LEU A 31 -2.12 -10.25 -6.19
N VAL A 32 -2.71 -10.98 -5.24
CA VAL A 32 -2.82 -12.44 -5.30
C VAL A 32 -3.59 -12.87 -6.56
N ALA A 33 -4.74 -12.25 -6.83
CA ALA A 33 -5.50 -12.52 -8.03
C ALA A 33 -4.73 -12.17 -9.31
N ASN A 34 -4.03 -11.02 -9.32
CA ASN A 34 -3.20 -10.62 -10.45
C ASN A 34 -2.01 -11.56 -10.69
N GLY A 35 -1.33 -11.98 -9.62
CA GLY A 35 -0.22 -12.93 -9.71
C GLY A 35 -0.69 -14.28 -10.26
N PHE A 36 -1.84 -14.77 -9.80
CA PHE A 36 -2.46 -15.97 -10.37
C PHE A 36 -2.76 -15.87 -11.88
N MET A 37 -3.16 -14.69 -12.37
CA MET A 37 -3.39 -14.47 -13.81
C MET A 37 -2.10 -14.51 -14.62
N GLN A 38 -0.95 -14.16 -14.03
CA GLN A 38 0.34 -14.18 -14.72
C GLN A 38 1.04 -15.54 -14.61
N ASP A 39 1.03 -16.15 -13.42
CA ASP A 39 1.56 -17.48 -13.15
C ASP A 39 0.53 -18.28 -12.33
N PRO A 40 -0.24 -19.19 -12.96
CA PRO A 40 -1.32 -19.92 -12.30
C PRO A 40 -0.79 -21.06 -11.43
N VAL A 41 0.05 -20.73 -10.44
CA VAL A 41 0.59 -21.67 -9.46
C VAL A 41 -0.52 -22.14 -8.51
N GLY A 42 -0.58 -23.45 -8.27
CA GLY A 42 -1.58 -24.02 -7.36
C GLY A 42 -2.97 -24.19 -7.98
N ALA A 43 -3.06 -24.21 -9.31
CA ALA A 43 -4.25 -24.66 -10.04
C ALA A 43 -3.87 -25.66 -11.14
N THR A 44 -4.77 -26.59 -11.44
CA THR A 44 -4.63 -27.57 -12.54
C THR A 44 -5.86 -27.55 -13.41
N PHE A 45 -5.67 -27.71 -14.71
CA PHE A 45 -6.78 -27.82 -15.66
C PHE A 45 -7.45 -29.18 -15.53
N ASP A 46 -8.76 -29.19 -15.30
CA ASP A 46 -9.56 -30.41 -15.31
C ASP A 46 -10.24 -30.56 -16.70
N PRO A 47 -9.86 -31.59 -17.49
CA PRO A 47 -10.42 -31.82 -18.82
C PRO A 47 -11.89 -32.28 -18.79
N VAL A 48 -12.43 -32.71 -17.63
CA VAL A 48 -13.83 -33.11 -17.50
C VAL A 48 -14.73 -31.89 -17.31
N THR A 49 -14.32 -30.96 -16.43
CA THR A 49 -15.10 -29.75 -16.14
C THR A 49 -14.74 -28.56 -17.03
N MET A 50 -13.71 -28.70 -17.87
CA MET A 50 -13.19 -27.66 -18.79
C MET A 50 -12.84 -26.34 -18.06
N ARG A 51 -12.35 -26.44 -16.82
CA ARG A 51 -12.03 -25.29 -15.95
C ARG A 51 -10.72 -25.52 -15.20
N MET A 52 -10.06 -24.41 -14.86
CA MET A 52 -8.93 -24.42 -13.91
C MET A 52 -9.47 -24.62 -12.49
N GLN A 53 -9.02 -25.68 -11.83
CA GLN A 53 -9.36 -25.97 -10.44
C GLN A 53 -8.19 -25.68 -9.52
N LEU A 54 -8.49 -25.05 -8.38
CA LEU A 54 -7.51 -24.72 -7.35
C LEU A 54 -7.07 -26.00 -6.64
N THR A 55 -5.77 -26.31 -6.71
CA THR A 55 -5.16 -27.46 -6.03
C THR A 55 -4.54 -27.10 -4.70
N SER A 56 -3.97 -25.90 -4.57
CA SER A 56 -3.37 -25.44 -3.31
C SER A 56 -3.45 -23.93 -3.15
N PHE A 57 -4.32 -23.50 -2.24
CA PHE A 57 -4.51 -22.09 -1.90
C PHE A 57 -3.26 -21.47 -1.24
N GLN A 58 -2.53 -22.25 -0.44
CA GLN A 58 -1.29 -21.77 0.20
C GLN A 58 -0.19 -21.49 -0.83
N LYS A 59 -0.03 -22.36 -1.84
CA LYS A 59 0.95 -22.14 -2.91
C LYS A 59 0.63 -20.90 -3.75
N LEU A 60 -0.65 -20.60 -3.92
CA LEU A 60 -1.11 -19.41 -4.63
C LEU A 60 -0.76 -18.12 -3.89
N ILE A 61 -1.06 -18.05 -2.58
CA ILE A 61 -0.76 -16.86 -1.75
C ILE A 61 0.75 -16.65 -1.57
N PHE A 62 1.49 -17.72 -1.27
CA PHE A 62 2.92 -17.63 -0.96
C PHE A 62 3.82 -17.73 -2.20
N SER A 63 3.28 -17.58 -3.40
CA SER A 63 4.09 -17.59 -4.63
C SER A 63 5.09 -16.41 -4.65
N PRO A 64 6.32 -16.62 -5.15
CA PRO A 64 7.34 -15.56 -5.20
C PRO A 64 6.89 -14.33 -5.97
N ASP A 65 6.13 -14.54 -7.06
CA ASP A 65 5.59 -13.48 -7.91
C ASP A 65 4.59 -12.59 -7.16
N VAL A 66 3.62 -13.19 -6.46
CA VAL A 66 2.64 -12.45 -5.64
C VAL A 66 3.34 -11.67 -4.52
N GLN A 67 4.33 -12.27 -3.85
CA GLN A 67 5.05 -11.60 -2.76
C GLN A 67 5.86 -10.40 -3.27
N SER A 68 6.60 -10.55 -4.37
CA SER A 68 7.36 -9.44 -4.97
C SER A 68 6.43 -8.31 -5.41
N LYS A 69 5.34 -8.62 -6.13
CA LYS A 69 4.36 -7.63 -6.58
C LYS A 69 3.67 -6.92 -5.43
N PHE A 70 3.32 -7.65 -4.37
CA PHE A 70 2.72 -7.08 -3.18
C PHE A 70 3.63 -6.03 -2.53
N VAL A 71 4.89 -6.39 -2.28
CA VAL A 71 5.84 -5.50 -1.62
C VAL A 71 6.13 -4.30 -2.53
N HIS A 72 6.46 -4.53 -3.81
CA HIS A 72 6.81 -3.46 -4.75
C HIS A 72 5.64 -2.47 -4.94
N THR A 73 4.43 -2.97 -5.19
CA THR A 73 3.26 -2.12 -5.46
C THR A 73 2.81 -1.36 -4.22
N SER A 74 2.87 -1.98 -3.03
CA SER A 74 2.51 -1.31 -1.78
C SER A 74 3.46 -0.16 -1.46
N ILE A 75 4.77 -0.38 -1.60
CA ILE A 75 5.76 0.68 -1.34
C ILE A 75 5.68 1.77 -2.43
N ALA A 76 5.40 1.42 -3.70
CA ALA A 76 5.16 2.41 -4.75
C ALA A 76 3.96 3.33 -4.43
N GLY A 77 2.90 2.79 -3.82
CA GLY A 77 1.79 3.58 -3.29
C GLY A 77 2.24 4.56 -2.19
N TYR A 78 3.11 4.12 -1.28
CA TYR A 78 3.69 4.99 -0.24
C TYR A 78 4.55 6.12 -0.82
N VAL A 79 5.36 5.83 -1.83
CA VAL A 79 6.13 6.86 -2.56
C VAL A 79 5.20 7.88 -3.18
N THR A 80 4.14 7.44 -3.85
CA THR A 80 3.16 8.32 -4.50
C THR A 80 2.51 9.28 -3.48
N ALA A 81 2.09 8.76 -2.32
CA ALA A 81 1.52 9.56 -1.25
C ALA A 81 2.55 10.56 -0.67
N ALA A 82 3.80 10.13 -0.47
CA ALA A 82 4.86 10.99 0.05
C ALA A 82 5.18 12.14 -0.92
N VAL A 83 5.28 11.86 -2.22
CA VAL A 83 5.51 12.88 -3.27
C VAL A 83 4.34 13.86 -3.33
N PHE A 84 3.09 13.38 -3.22
CA PHE A 84 1.91 14.23 -3.18
C PHE A 84 1.94 15.22 -2.00
N VAL A 85 2.19 14.74 -0.78
CA VAL A 85 2.27 15.60 0.41
C VAL A 85 3.44 16.57 0.31
N THR A 86 4.58 16.12 -0.22
CA THR A 86 5.76 16.96 -0.47
C THR A 86 5.44 18.08 -1.46
N GLY A 87 4.78 17.76 -2.58
CA GLY A 87 4.39 18.73 -3.60
C GLY A 87 3.42 19.79 -3.07
N VAL A 88 2.38 19.39 -2.33
CA VAL A 88 1.44 20.33 -1.70
C VAL A 88 2.14 21.21 -0.66
N SER A 89 3.02 20.63 0.15
CA SER A 89 3.78 21.37 1.16
C SER A 89 4.75 22.37 0.52
N ALA A 90 5.41 21.99 -0.58
CA ALA A 90 6.28 22.89 -1.35
C ALA A 90 5.48 24.04 -1.96
N PHE A 91 4.29 23.77 -2.51
CA PHE A 91 3.40 24.81 -3.02
C PHE A 91 2.98 25.82 -1.95
N TYR A 92 2.65 25.36 -0.74
CA TYR A 92 2.33 26.25 0.37
C TYR A 92 3.51 27.11 0.82
N LEU A 93 4.73 26.56 0.80
CA LEU A 93 5.94 27.34 1.08
C LEU A 93 6.21 28.40 0.01
N LEU A 94 6.04 28.06 -1.27
CA LEU A 94 6.19 29.01 -2.39
C LEU A 94 5.19 30.16 -2.33
N ARG A 95 4.00 29.93 -1.76
CA ARG A 95 2.95 30.94 -1.58
C ARG A 95 2.99 31.64 -0.22
N GLU A 96 3.99 31.35 0.61
CA GLU A 96 4.13 31.86 1.99
C GLU A 96 2.89 31.62 2.87
N ARG A 97 2.14 30.54 2.62
CA ARG A 97 0.92 30.19 3.35
C ARG A 97 1.18 29.03 4.31
N HIS A 98 0.64 29.10 5.52
CA HIS A 98 0.72 28.04 6.53
C HIS A 98 2.14 27.47 6.74
N VAL A 99 3.16 28.35 6.69
CA VAL A 99 4.59 27.99 6.70
C VAL A 99 4.98 27.00 7.82
N PRO A 100 4.49 27.13 9.08
CA PRO A 100 4.83 26.18 10.14
C PRO A 100 4.32 24.76 9.87
N LEU A 101 3.10 24.64 9.32
CA LEU A 101 2.50 23.35 8.95
C LEU A 101 3.24 22.76 7.76
N ALA A 102 3.45 23.57 6.72
CA ALA A 102 4.10 23.14 5.49
C ALA A 102 5.53 22.62 5.73
N LYS A 103 6.33 23.28 6.58
CA LYS A 103 7.68 22.79 6.95
C LYS A 103 7.65 21.45 7.68
N ARG A 104 6.72 21.25 8.62
CA ARG A 104 6.60 19.99 9.38
C ARG A 104 6.16 18.84 8.48
N SER A 105 5.13 19.08 7.66
CA SER A 105 4.62 18.09 6.71
C SER A 105 5.66 17.74 5.65
N LEU A 106 6.38 18.72 5.11
CA LEU A 106 7.45 18.51 4.13
C LEU A 106 8.57 17.65 4.70
N ARG A 107 9.02 17.92 5.93
CA ARG A 107 10.12 17.14 6.55
C ARG A 107 9.74 15.67 6.73
N MET A 108 8.54 15.40 7.22
CA MET A 108 8.07 14.04 7.44
C MET A 108 7.82 13.30 6.12
N ALA A 109 7.20 13.97 5.15
CA ALA A 109 6.93 13.40 3.84
C ALA A 109 8.20 13.13 3.04
N ALA A 110 9.19 14.02 3.09
CA ALA A 110 10.48 13.83 2.42
C ALA A 110 11.26 12.65 3.02
N LEU A 111 11.35 12.56 4.35
CA LEU A 111 12.05 11.45 5.00
C LEU A 111 11.40 10.10 4.66
N PHE A 112 10.08 10.02 4.81
CA PHE A 112 9.34 8.81 4.48
C PHE A 112 9.42 8.46 2.99
N GLY A 113 9.33 9.47 2.12
CA GLY A 113 9.42 9.31 0.67
C GLY A 113 10.78 8.79 0.21
N VAL A 114 11.88 9.29 0.78
CA VAL A 114 13.24 8.79 0.46
C VAL A 114 13.37 7.33 0.87
N LEU A 115 12.96 6.97 2.09
CA LEU A 115 13.02 5.59 2.57
C LEU A 115 12.15 4.64 1.73
N ALA A 116 10.92 5.06 1.40
CA ALA A 116 10.03 4.29 0.55
C ALA A 116 10.61 4.12 -0.87
N THR A 117 11.22 5.17 -1.44
CA THR A 117 11.82 5.12 -2.78
C THR A 117 12.98 4.14 -2.84
N ILE A 118 13.85 4.15 -1.81
CA ILE A 118 14.94 3.17 -1.70
C ILE A 118 14.36 1.75 -1.67
N GLY A 119 13.30 1.52 -0.88
CA GLY A 119 12.62 0.24 -0.81
C GLY A 119 12.12 -0.24 -2.18
N VAL A 120 11.40 0.61 -2.93
CA VAL A 120 10.89 0.25 -4.27
C VAL A 120 12.02 -0.10 -5.25
N ILE A 121 13.12 0.65 -5.24
CA ILE A 121 14.20 0.46 -6.22
C ILE A 121 14.97 -0.84 -5.97
N THR A 122 15.08 -1.27 -4.71
CA THR A 122 15.86 -2.47 -4.33
C THR A 122 15.12 -3.80 -4.50
N LEU A 123 13.83 -3.77 -4.86
CA LEU A 123 12.90 -4.91 -4.81
C LEU A 123 12.39 -5.34 -6.20
#